data_AF-V5H8I7-F1
#
_entry.id   AF-V5H8I7-F1
#
_cell.length_a   1.000
_cell.length_b   1.000
_cell.length_c   1.000
_cell.angle_alpha   90.00
_cell.angle_beta   90.00
_cell.angle_gamma   90.00
#
_symmetry.space_group_name_H-M   'P 1'
#
loop_
_entity.id
_entity.type
_entity.pdbx_description
1 polymer ?
#
loop_
_entity_poly.entity_id
_entity_poly.type
_entity_poly.pdbx_seq_one_letter_code
_entity_poly.pdbx_strand_id
1 'polypeptide(L)'
;MSTTLHTFIFSAIMLVIISEGAATKQNEEKRYQNIPRPNNENHKFHNLCLREHNKYRTKHHVPALKTDPTLYIKARAWAIRLAKWDSTSYVPHEKLHGIGENIYWMTYAKKPYSQYAPKAVKYWYDENIYYNYQTGGYSQHTAHFTQMVWKSTTRVGCAYAVSTSSTIFVVCKYSPQGNIPHEYQSNVLPP
;
A
#
# COMPACT_ATOMS: atom_id res chain seq x y z
N MET A 1 -17.15 51.89 43.75
CA MET A 1 -17.87 51.66 42.47
C MET A 1 -16.89 51.37 41.31
N SER A 2 -15.89 50.48 41.46
CA SER A 2 -14.83 50.30 40.43
C SER A 2 -14.58 48.86 39.99
N THR A 3 -15.17 47.86 40.65
CA THR A 3 -14.93 46.44 40.33
C THR A 3 -15.87 45.92 39.25
N THR A 4 -17.14 46.34 39.25
CA THR A 4 -18.17 45.82 38.34
C THR A 4 -17.94 46.20 36.87
N LEU A 5 -17.48 47.43 36.60
CA LEU A 5 -17.23 47.91 35.22
C LEU A 5 -16.04 47.17 34.56
N HIS A 6 -15.02 46.81 35.34
CA HIS A 6 -13.90 46.00 34.84
C HIS A 6 -14.34 44.58 34.49
N THR A 7 -15.19 43.94 35.30
CA THR A 7 -15.67 42.57 35.02
C THR A 7 -16.49 42.50 33.73
N PHE A 8 -17.33 43.50 33.47
CA PHE A 8 -18.15 43.56 32.24
C PHE A 8 -17.29 43.72 30.97
N ILE A 9 -16.28 44.59 30.99
CA ILE A 9 -15.41 44.82 29.83
C ILE A 9 -14.58 43.56 29.50
N PHE A 10 -14.01 42.90 30.52
CA PHE A 10 -13.27 41.64 30.31
C PHE A 10 -14.17 40.53 29.77
N SER A 11 -15.42 40.40 30.23
CA SER A 11 -16.35 39.39 29.71
C SER A 11 -16.74 39.62 28.25
N ALA A 12 -16.95 40.89 27.85
CA ALA A 12 -17.33 41.24 26.49
C ALA A 12 -16.18 40.96 25.51
N ILE A 13 -14.94 41.29 25.88
CA ILE A 13 -13.76 41.02 25.05
C ILE A 13 -13.53 39.51 24.87
N MET A 14 -13.70 38.71 25.92
CA MET A 14 -13.55 37.25 25.84
C MET A 14 -14.62 36.61 24.94
N LEU A 15 -15.88 37.06 25.01
CA LEU A 15 -16.96 36.59 24.14
C LEU A 15 -16.70 36.91 22.65
N VAL A 16 -16.18 38.10 22.34
CA VAL A 16 -15.82 38.49 20.97
C VAL A 16 -14.69 37.59 20.43
N ILE A 17 -13.62 37.38 21.20
CA ILE A 17 -12.49 36.52 20.81
C ILE A 17 -12.94 35.06 20.58
N ILE A 18 -13.82 34.53 21.43
CA ILE A 18 -14.37 33.17 21.27
C ILE A 18 -15.20 33.08 19.98
N SER A 19 -16.01 34.09 19.67
CA SER A 19 -16.84 34.11 18.46
C SER A 19 -16.02 34.18 17.17
N GLU A 20 -14.97 35.00 17.13
CA GLU A 20 -14.05 35.11 15.99
C GLU A 20 -13.25 33.80 15.79
N GLY A 21 -12.80 33.18 16.89
CA GLY A 21 -12.12 31.88 16.89
C GLY A 21 -13.01 30.72 16.40
N ALA A 22 -14.31 30.76 16.69
CA ALA A 22 -15.26 29.76 16.21
C ALA A 22 -15.56 29.94 14.71
N ALA A 23 -15.74 31.19 14.25
CA ALA A 23 -15.99 31.51 12.85
C ALA A 23 -14.79 31.15 11.94
N THR A 24 -13.56 31.39 12.42
CA THR A 24 -12.33 31.00 11.70
C THR A 24 -12.20 29.49 11.57
N LYS A 25 -12.40 28.72 12.66
CA LYS A 25 -12.40 27.24 12.60
C LYS A 25 -13.45 26.70 11.65
N GLN A 26 -14.66 27.23 11.68
CA GLN A 26 -15.75 26.77 10.80
C GLN A 26 -15.46 27.08 9.33
N ASN A 27 -14.82 28.22 9.04
CA ASN A 27 -14.38 28.57 7.70
C ASN A 27 -13.20 27.71 7.22
N GLU A 28 -12.27 27.34 8.10
CA GLU A 28 -11.20 26.38 7.79
C GLU A 28 -11.75 24.98 7.50
N GLU A 29 -12.66 24.46 8.32
CA GLU A 29 -13.29 23.16 8.08
C GLU A 29 -14.08 23.12 6.77
N LYS A 30 -14.86 24.18 6.48
CA LYS A 30 -15.56 24.32 5.18
C LYS A 30 -14.57 24.40 4.02
N ARG A 31 -13.42 25.07 4.20
CA ARG A 31 -12.34 25.12 3.20
C ARG A 31 -11.74 23.74 2.97
N TYR A 32 -11.52 22.92 4.00
CA TYR A 32 -11.01 21.55 3.87
C TYR A 32 -12.00 20.59 3.19
N GLN A 33 -13.31 20.78 3.40
CA GLN A 33 -14.34 19.96 2.73
C GLN A 33 -14.48 20.26 1.22
N ASN A 34 -14.15 21.48 0.80
CA ASN A 34 -14.28 21.93 -0.59
C ASN A 34 -13.01 21.76 -1.44
N ILE A 35 -11.90 21.24 -0.87
CA ILE A 35 -10.73 20.85 -1.66
C ILE A 35 -11.08 19.55 -2.39
N PRO A 36 -11.03 19.50 -3.74
CA PRO A 36 -11.18 18.23 -4.47
C PRO A 36 -10.14 17.26 -3.93
N ARG A 37 -10.58 16.21 -3.22
CA ARG A 37 -9.67 15.19 -2.72
C ARG A 37 -8.93 14.65 -3.94
N PRO A 38 -7.59 14.71 -4.00
CA PRO A 38 -6.86 14.20 -5.14
C PRO A 38 -7.32 12.77 -5.38
N ASN A 39 -7.75 12.49 -6.61
CA ASN A 39 -8.23 11.19 -7.02
C ASN A 39 -7.19 10.14 -6.56
N ASN A 40 -7.55 9.32 -5.58
CA ASN A 40 -6.59 8.42 -4.94
C ASN A 40 -6.37 7.19 -5.84
N GLU A 41 -5.71 7.41 -6.96
CA GLU A 41 -5.37 6.40 -7.95
C GLU A 41 -4.62 5.23 -7.32
N ASN A 42 -3.79 5.49 -6.31
CA ASN A 42 -3.12 4.43 -5.55
C ASN A 42 -4.08 3.60 -4.68
N HIS A 43 -5.15 4.17 -4.14
CA HIS A 43 -6.18 3.39 -3.44
C HIS A 43 -6.99 2.51 -4.41
N LYS A 44 -7.35 3.05 -5.58
CA LYS A 44 -7.96 2.24 -6.66
C LYS A 44 -7.03 1.11 -7.08
N PHE A 45 -5.76 1.43 -7.31
CA PHE A 45 -4.71 0.47 -7.67
C PHE A 45 -4.56 -0.62 -6.59
N HIS A 46 -4.49 -0.24 -5.32
CA HIS A 46 -4.40 -1.18 -4.19
C HIS A 46 -5.58 -2.16 -4.19
N ASN A 47 -6.81 -1.67 -4.37
CA ASN A 47 -8.00 -2.52 -4.38
C ASN A 47 -7.98 -3.51 -5.56
N LEU A 48 -7.45 -3.10 -6.71
CA LEU A 48 -7.23 -4.01 -7.85
C LEU A 48 -6.20 -5.09 -7.50
N CYS A 49 -5.06 -4.71 -6.91
CA CYS A 49 -4.06 -5.68 -6.45
C CYS A 49 -4.65 -6.66 -5.44
N LEU A 50 -5.35 -6.19 -4.41
CA LEU A 50 -5.98 -7.03 -3.39
C LEU A 50 -6.95 -8.05 -4.01
N ARG A 51 -7.80 -7.60 -4.94
CA ARG A 51 -8.75 -8.46 -5.63
C ARG A 51 -8.05 -9.55 -6.43
N GLU A 52 -7.02 -9.21 -7.22
CA GLU A 52 -6.29 -10.20 -8.00
C GLU A 52 -5.50 -11.18 -7.13
N HIS A 53 -4.89 -10.72 -6.02
CA HIS A 53 -4.26 -11.63 -5.05
C HIS A 53 -5.27 -12.64 -4.52
N ASN A 54 -6.44 -12.18 -4.08
CA ASN A 54 -7.45 -13.03 -3.48
C ASN A 54 -8.05 -14.01 -4.50
N LYS A 55 -8.19 -13.62 -5.76
CA LYS A 55 -8.55 -14.54 -6.86
C LYS A 55 -7.58 -15.71 -6.97
N TYR A 56 -6.27 -15.46 -6.92
CA TYR A 56 -5.27 -16.52 -6.98
C TYR A 56 -5.20 -17.33 -5.69
N ARG A 57 -5.28 -16.69 -4.53
CA ARG A 57 -5.30 -17.38 -3.23
C ARG A 57 -6.46 -18.36 -3.07
N THR A 58 -7.64 -18.02 -3.61
CA THR A 58 -8.78 -18.95 -3.65
C THR A 58 -8.44 -20.23 -4.42
N LYS A 59 -7.70 -20.15 -5.54
CA LYS A 59 -7.28 -21.36 -6.27
C LYS A 59 -6.43 -22.27 -5.39
N HIS A 60 -5.53 -21.69 -4.59
CA HIS A 60 -4.65 -22.44 -3.71
C HIS A 60 -5.28 -22.80 -2.36
N HIS A 61 -6.60 -22.66 -2.20
CA HIS A 61 -7.31 -23.04 -0.97
C HIS A 61 -6.79 -22.33 0.29
N VAL A 62 -6.21 -21.13 0.16
CA VAL A 62 -5.69 -20.34 1.29
C VAL A 62 -6.59 -19.13 1.58
N PRO A 63 -6.67 -18.66 2.85
CA PRO A 63 -7.55 -17.54 3.22
C PRO A 63 -7.25 -16.26 2.44
N ALA A 64 -8.29 -15.47 2.15
CA ALA A 64 -8.13 -14.16 1.51
C ALA A 64 -7.32 -13.18 2.39
N LEU A 65 -6.46 -12.39 1.75
CA LEU A 65 -5.76 -11.27 2.37
C LEU A 65 -6.73 -10.13 2.66
N LYS A 66 -6.41 -9.37 3.70
CA LYS A 66 -7.07 -8.11 4.04
C LYS A 66 -6.10 -6.94 3.85
N THR A 67 -6.64 -5.77 3.51
CA THR A 67 -5.85 -4.53 3.51
C THR A 67 -5.25 -4.27 4.89
N ASP A 68 -4.01 -3.79 4.89
CA ASP A 68 -3.37 -3.15 6.03
C ASP A 68 -2.87 -1.75 5.63
N PRO A 69 -3.39 -0.68 6.26
CA PRO A 69 -2.99 0.69 5.94
C PRO A 69 -1.50 0.98 6.16
N THR A 70 -0.89 0.36 7.16
CA THR A 70 0.54 0.54 7.47
C THR A 70 1.40 -0.09 6.38
N LEU A 71 1.06 -1.30 5.94
CA LEU A 71 1.75 -1.95 4.81
C LEU A 71 1.57 -1.15 3.51
N TYR A 72 0.38 -0.58 3.27
CA TYR A 72 0.12 0.27 2.11
C TYR A 72 1.00 1.53 2.11
N ILE A 73 1.13 2.20 3.26
CA ILE A 73 2.00 3.38 3.40
C ILE A 73 3.47 3.01 3.14
N LYS A 74 3.94 1.89 3.70
CA LYS A 74 5.31 1.39 3.49
C LYS A 74 5.57 1.04 2.01
N ALA A 75 4.65 0.31 1.37
CA ALA A 75 4.73 -0.02 -0.05
C ALA A 75 4.81 1.25 -0.91
N ARG A 76 3.97 2.25 -0.61
CA ARG A 76 3.95 3.52 -1.33
C ARG A 76 5.24 4.29 -1.16
N ALA A 77 5.77 4.37 0.05
CA ALA A 77 7.05 5.04 0.33
C ALA A 77 8.20 4.38 -0.44
N TRP A 78 8.24 3.04 -0.46
CA TRP A 78 9.28 2.31 -1.19
C TRP A 78 9.14 2.47 -2.71
N ALA A 79 7.93 2.36 -3.26
CA ALA A 79 7.68 2.59 -4.69
C ALA A 79 8.14 3.99 -5.13
N ILE A 80 7.84 5.03 -4.33
CA ILE A 80 8.32 6.40 -4.57
C ILE A 80 9.85 6.47 -4.55
N ARG A 81 10.51 5.77 -3.64
CA ARG A 81 11.97 5.74 -3.57
C ARG A 81 12.58 5.07 -4.80
N LEU A 82 12.06 3.93 -5.24
CA LEU A 82 12.48 3.26 -6.48
C LEU A 82 12.28 4.17 -7.71
N ALA A 83 11.12 4.82 -7.80
CA ALA A 83 10.82 5.76 -8.88
C ALA A 83 11.74 7.00 -8.88
N LYS A 84 12.23 7.44 -7.71
CA LYS A 84 13.22 8.52 -7.60
C LYS A 84 14.62 8.08 -8.04
N TRP A 85 14.99 6.83 -7.79
CA TRP A 85 16.26 6.29 -8.29
C TRP A 85 16.22 6.04 -9.80
N ASP A 86 15.03 5.79 -10.34
CA ASP A 86 14.78 5.68 -11.79
C ASP A 86 15.75 4.73 -12.50
N SER A 87 16.01 3.58 -11.88
CA SER A 87 16.92 2.55 -12.39
C SER A 87 16.26 1.18 -12.40
N THR A 88 16.38 0.48 -13.53
CA THR A 88 15.95 -0.92 -13.68
C THR A 88 17.12 -1.91 -13.62
N SER A 89 18.37 -1.43 -13.62
CA SER A 89 19.55 -2.30 -13.45
C SER A 89 19.77 -2.70 -11.99
N TYR A 90 19.19 -1.95 -11.05
CA TYR A 90 19.24 -2.25 -9.62
C TYR A 90 17.93 -1.85 -8.94
N VAL A 91 17.12 -2.85 -8.60
CA VAL A 91 15.82 -2.69 -7.92
C VAL A 91 15.87 -3.49 -6.61
N PRO A 92 16.39 -2.90 -5.51
CA PRO A 92 16.58 -3.64 -4.27
C PRO A 92 15.26 -3.80 -3.51
N HIS A 93 15.20 -4.88 -2.75
CA HIS A 93 14.17 -5.07 -1.72
C HIS A 93 14.45 -4.20 -0.49
N GLU A 94 13.40 -3.71 0.17
CA GLU A 94 13.52 -3.03 1.46
C GLU A 94 13.57 -4.06 2.59
N LYS A 95 14.69 -4.10 3.31
CA LYS A 95 14.86 -5.03 4.43
C LYS A 95 14.05 -4.58 5.65
N LEU A 96 12.84 -5.10 5.78
CA LEU A 96 11.96 -4.88 6.94
C LEU A 96 11.72 -6.21 7.67
N HIS A 97 12.02 -6.26 8.96
CA HIS A 97 11.82 -7.47 9.77
C HIS A 97 10.34 -7.89 9.81
N GLY A 98 10.06 -9.16 9.48
CA GLY A 98 8.72 -9.73 9.54
C GLY A 98 7.77 -9.27 8.44
N ILE A 99 8.24 -8.53 7.43
CA ILE A 99 7.44 -8.01 6.33
C ILE A 99 7.97 -8.55 5.00
N GLY A 100 7.12 -9.27 4.28
CA GLY A 100 7.42 -9.75 2.93
C GLY A 100 7.28 -8.65 1.88
N GLU A 101 7.88 -8.84 0.72
CA GLU A 101 7.81 -7.87 -0.38
C GLU A 101 7.85 -8.54 -1.76
N ASN A 102 6.98 -8.06 -2.65
CA ASN A 102 7.11 -8.28 -4.08
C ASN A 102 7.26 -6.94 -4.79
N ILE A 103 8.13 -6.90 -5.80
CA ILE A 103 8.36 -5.72 -6.65
C ILE A 103 8.14 -6.11 -8.11
N TYR A 104 7.53 -5.21 -8.87
CA TYR A 104 7.36 -5.32 -10.32
C TYR A 104 7.68 -3.96 -10.93
N TRP A 105 8.26 -3.96 -12.13
CA TRP A 105 8.47 -2.72 -12.87
C TRP A 105 8.23 -2.91 -14.37
N MET A 106 7.89 -1.81 -15.04
CA MET A 106 7.78 -1.75 -16.49
C MET A 106 8.17 -0.36 -16.99
N THR A 107 9.09 -0.31 -17.95
CA THR A 107 9.49 0.92 -18.63
C THR A 107 8.39 1.39 -19.58
N TYR A 108 8.43 2.66 -19.97
CA TYR A 108 7.47 3.26 -20.91
C TYR A 108 6.00 3.07 -20.50
N ALA A 109 5.73 3.14 -19.20
CA ALA A 109 4.40 2.94 -18.64
C ALA A 109 3.44 4.06 -19.04
N LYS A 110 2.22 3.70 -19.46
CA LYS A 110 1.19 4.64 -19.95
C LYS A 110 -0.04 4.64 -19.06
N LYS A 111 -0.68 5.81 -18.95
CA LYS A 111 -1.98 5.92 -18.27
C LYS A 111 -3.07 5.14 -19.04
N PRO A 112 -4.11 4.64 -18.35
CA PRO A 112 -4.30 4.68 -16.90
C PRO A 112 -3.35 3.68 -16.19
N TYR A 113 -2.69 4.10 -15.10
CA TYR A 113 -1.73 3.24 -14.40
C TYR A 113 -2.38 2.11 -13.60
N SER A 114 -3.69 2.18 -13.36
CA SER A 114 -4.48 1.10 -12.78
C SER A 114 -4.37 -0.23 -13.56
N GLN A 115 -4.07 -0.19 -14.86
CA GLN A 115 -3.88 -1.39 -15.68
C GLN A 115 -2.69 -2.25 -15.24
N TYR A 116 -1.71 -1.68 -14.52
CA TYR A 116 -0.52 -2.41 -14.08
C TYR A 116 -0.74 -3.22 -12.82
N ALA A 117 -1.81 -2.96 -12.04
CA ALA A 117 -2.16 -3.75 -10.88
C ALA A 117 -2.38 -5.23 -11.22
N PRO A 118 -3.30 -5.59 -12.15
CA PRO A 118 -3.47 -7.00 -12.55
C PRO A 118 -2.26 -7.57 -13.29
N LYS A 119 -1.50 -6.75 -14.04
CA LYS A 119 -0.29 -7.21 -14.73
C LYS A 119 0.81 -7.64 -13.76
N ALA A 120 1.08 -6.82 -12.74
CA ALA A 120 2.08 -7.12 -11.71
C ALA A 120 1.71 -8.39 -10.94
N VAL A 121 0.45 -8.48 -10.47
CA VAL A 121 -0.03 -9.64 -9.70
C VAL A 121 -0.01 -10.92 -10.54
N LYS A 122 -0.42 -10.84 -11.82
CA LYS A 122 -0.34 -11.99 -12.73
C LYS A 122 1.11 -12.39 -12.99
N TYR A 123 2.00 -11.44 -13.24
CA TYR A 123 3.42 -11.71 -13.50
C TYR A 123 4.05 -12.50 -12.35
N TRP A 124 3.82 -12.07 -11.11
CA TRP A 124 4.26 -12.81 -9.92
C TRP A 124 3.59 -14.19 -9.80
N TYR A 125 2.29 -14.29 -10.08
CA TYR A 125 1.58 -15.57 -10.02
C TYR A 125 2.06 -16.56 -11.07
N ASP A 126 2.38 -16.12 -12.28
CA ASP A 126 2.79 -16.99 -13.39
C ASP A 126 4.03 -17.81 -13.08
N GLU A 127 4.84 -17.42 -12.08
CA GLU A 127 5.94 -18.22 -11.54
C GLU A 127 5.50 -19.59 -10.97
N ASN A 128 4.21 -19.78 -10.68
CA ASN A 128 3.66 -21.05 -10.18
C ASN A 128 4.03 -22.26 -11.05
N ILE A 129 4.22 -22.05 -12.36
CA ILE A 129 4.56 -23.12 -13.32
C ILE A 129 5.95 -23.71 -13.06
N TYR A 130 6.82 -22.98 -12.36
CA TYR A 130 8.17 -23.40 -12.00
C TYR A 130 8.26 -23.95 -10.58
N TYR A 131 7.16 -23.93 -9.81
CA TYR A 131 7.17 -24.35 -8.42
C TYR A 131 6.89 -25.85 -8.27
N ASN A 132 7.80 -26.56 -7.59
CA ASN A 132 7.60 -27.96 -7.23
C ASN A 132 6.87 -28.04 -5.88
N TYR A 133 5.57 -28.36 -5.92
CA TYR A 133 4.73 -28.49 -4.71
C TYR A 133 5.12 -29.69 -3.82
N GLN A 134 5.78 -30.71 -4.37
CA GLN A 134 6.18 -31.90 -3.59
C GLN A 134 7.36 -31.59 -2.68
N THR A 135 8.40 -30.94 -3.21
CA THR A 135 9.60 -30.59 -2.44
C THR A 135 9.44 -29.25 -1.72
N GLY A 136 8.70 -28.32 -2.31
CA GLY A 136 8.66 -26.92 -1.90
C GLY A 136 10.04 -26.24 -1.98
N GLY A 137 10.16 -25.10 -1.32
CA GLY A 137 11.44 -24.41 -1.10
C GLY A 137 11.57 -23.06 -1.80
N TYR A 138 12.65 -22.35 -1.46
CA TYR A 138 12.98 -21.08 -2.06
C TYR A 138 13.60 -21.26 -3.46
N SER A 139 13.16 -20.44 -4.40
CA SER A 139 13.86 -20.19 -5.65
C SER A 139 13.64 -18.73 -6.06
N GLN A 140 14.66 -18.12 -6.66
CA GLN A 140 14.53 -16.77 -7.22
C GLN A 140 13.47 -16.69 -8.33
N HIS A 141 13.13 -17.82 -8.95
CA HIS A 141 12.12 -17.91 -10.01
C HIS A 141 10.69 -18.11 -9.50
N THR A 142 10.50 -18.35 -8.20
CA THR A 142 9.19 -18.65 -7.60
C THR A 142 8.85 -17.81 -6.37
N ALA A 143 9.80 -17.00 -5.90
CA ALA A 143 9.69 -16.26 -4.65
C ALA A 143 8.52 -15.27 -4.64
N HIS A 144 8.15 -14.69 -5.78
CA HIS A 144 7.00 -13.78 -5.83
C HIS A 144 5.70 -14.55 -5.73
N PHE A 145 5.57 -15.65 -6.48
CA PHE A 145 4.42 -16.55 -6.39
C PHE A 145 4.23 -17.08 -4.96
N THR A 146 5.28 -17.63 -4.34
CA THR A 146 5.17 -18.26 -3.02
C THR A 146 4.76 -17.26 -1.95
N GLN A 147 5.23 -16.01 -2.03
CA GLN A 147 4.79 -14.94 -1.14
C GLN A 147 3.29 -14.62 -1.33
N MET A 148 2.80 -14.58 -2.57
CA MET A 148 1.38 -14.27 -2.83
C MET A 148 0.44 -15.31 -2.22
N VAL A 149 0.76 -16.59 -2.36
CA VAL A 149 -0.11 -17.70 -1.91
C VAL A 149 0.24 -18.22 -0.51
N TRP A 150 1.20 -17.59 0.18
CA TRP A 150 1.61 -18.00 1.52
C TRP A 150 0.42 -18.03 2.48
N LYS A 151 0.03 -19.22 2.94
CA LYS A 151 -1.17 -19.47 3.74
C LYS A 151 -1.23 -18.58 4.99
N SER A 152 -0.12 -18.48 5.71
CA SER A 152 -0.05 -17.74 6.98
C SER A 152 0.02 -16.21 6.81
N THR A 153 0.28 -15.71 5.60
CA THR A 153 0.17 -14.27 5.31
C THR A 153 -1.30 -13.87 5.35
N THR A 154 -1.65 -12.83 6.11
CA THR A 154 -3.06 -12.41 6.28
C THR A 154 -3.32 -10.97 5.81
N ARG A 155 -2.27 -10.15 5.72
CA ARG A 155 -2.35 -8.73 5.41
C ARG A 155 -1.50 -8.35 4.21
N VAL A 156 -1.99 -7.40 3.43
CA VAL A 156 -1.25 -6.83 2.29
C VAL A 156 -1.50 -5.34 2.14
N GLY A 157 -0.48 -4.63 1.68
CA GLY A 157 -0.58 -3.26 1.22
C GLY A 157 0.20 -3.10 -0.08
N CYS A 158 -0.41 -2.53 -1.11
CA CYS A 158 0.19 -2.41 -2.44
C CYS A 158 0.08 -0.98 -2.94
N ALA A 159 1.11 -0.50 -3.60
CA ALA A 159 1.13 0.83 -4.18
C ALA A 159 2.06 0.87 -5.39
N TYR A 160 1.96 1.94 -6.16
CA TYR A 160 2.85 2.22 -7.27
C TYR A 160 3.35 3.66 -7.24
N ALA A 161 4.47 3.88 -7.91
CA ALA A 161 4.95 5.19 -8.33
C ALA A 161 5.51 5.09 -9.75
N VAL A 162 5.59 6.22 -10.44
CA VAL A 162 6.11 6.31 -11.81
C VAL A 162 7.27 7.29 -11.80
N SER A 163 8.39 6.88 -12.38
CA SER A 163 9.60 7.68 -12.46
C SER A 163 9.56 8.72 -13.60
N THR A 164 10.57 9.58 -13.65
CA THR A 164 10.75 10.55 -14.73
C THR A 164 10.91 9.91 -16.10
N SER A 165 11.58 8.75 -16.19
CA SER A 165 11.70 7.95 -17.41
C SER A 165 10.42 7.19 -17.80
N SER A 166 9.30 7.45 -17.12
CA SER A 166 8.05 6.70 -17.27
C SER A 166 8.18 5.22 -16.88
N THR A 167 9.08 4.87 -15.98
CA THR A 167 9.12 3.51 -15.41
C THR A 167 8.15 3.43 -14.24
N ILE A 168 7.18 2.52 -14.33
CA ILE A 168 6.30 2.23 -13.19
C ILE A 168 6.98 1.21 -12.27
N PHE A 169 6.96 1.48 -10.97
CA PHE A 169 7.36 0.55 -9.92
C PHE A 169 6.14 0.22 -9.08
N VAL A 170 5.83 -1.06 -8.96
CA VAL A 170 4.74 -1.60 -8.16
C VAL A 170 5.35 -2.37 -7.01
N VAL A 171 4.95 -2.05 -5.78
CA VAL A 171 5.42 -2.71 -4.56
C VAL A 171 4.22 -3.22 -3.80
N CYS A 172 4.27 -4.47 -3.36
CA CYS A 172 3.34 -5.04 -2.38
C CYS A 172 4.13 -5.50 -1.16
N LYS A 173 3.62 -5.18 0.03
CA LYS A 173 4.15 -5.59 1.33
C LYS A 173 3.18 -6.56 1.99
N TYR A 174 3.71 -7.58 2.66
CA TYR A 174 2.94 -8.69 3.21
C TYR A 174 3.23 -8.87 4.71
N SER A 175 2.22 -9.20 5.50
CA SER A 175 2.42 -9.55 6.91
C SER A 175 1.47 -10.67 7.38
N PRO A 176 1.96 -11.64 8.19
CA PRO A 176 3.39 -11.98 8.38
C PRO A 176 4.13 -12.22 7.05
N GLN A 177 5.45 -12.10 7.03
CA GLN A 177 6.23 -12.40 5.82
C GLN A 177 6.05 -13.87 5.39
N GLY A 178 6.09 -14.11 4.09
CA GLY A 178 6.21 -15.45 3.53
C GLY A 178 7.68 -15.82 3.30
N ASN A 179 7.88 -16.89 2.52
CA ASN A 179 9.20 -17.34 2.07
C ASN A 179 10.16 -17.67 3.23
N ILE A 180 9.62 -18.21 4.31
CA ILE A 180 10.41 -18.65 5.46
C ILE A 180 10.95 -20.06 5.17
N PRO A 181 12.28 -20.29 5.31
CA PRO A 181 12.86 -21.62 5.17
C PRO A 181 12.12 -22.67 6.01
N HIS A 182 11.99 -23.88 5.47
CA HIS A 182 11.30 -25.02 6.11
C HIS A 182 9.79 -24.89 6.32
N GLU A 183 9.16 -23.79 5.89
CA GLU A 183 7.70 -23.57 6.03
C GLU A 183 6.93 -23.65 4.70
N TYR A 184 7.60 -23.97 3.60
CA TYR A 184 7.01 -23.90 2.25
C TYR A 184 5.86 -24.87 2.03
N GLN A 185 6.01 -26.14 2.39
CA GLN A 185 5.00 -27.17 2.11
C GLN A 185 3.69 -26.94 2.90
N SER A 186 3.76 -26.31 4.08
CA SER A 186 2.57 -25.97 4.87
C SER A 186 1.88 -24.68 4.42
N ASN A 187 2.59 -23.83 3.67
CA ASN A 187 2.10 -22.51 3.26
C ASN A 187 1.81 -22.36 1.77
N VAL A 188 2.39 -23.16 0.89
CA VAL A 188 2.21 -23.08 -0.56
C VAL A 188 1.52 -24.35 -1.04
N LEU A 189 0.19 -24.32 -1.02
CA LEU A 189 -0.65 -25.46 -1.38
C LEU A 189 -0.82 -25.54 -2.91
N PRO A 190 -1.05 -26.73 -3.49
CA PRO A 190 -1.41 -26.85 -4.90
C PRO A 190 -2.75 -26.14 -5.20
N PRO A 191 -2.94 -25.67 -6.45
CA PRO A 191 -4.21 -25.09 -6.91
C PRO A 191 -5.34 -26.12 -7.03
#